data_AF-A0A0Q9XIU2-F1
#
_entry.id   AF-A0A0Q9XIU2-F1
#
_cell.length_a   1.000
_cell.length_b   1.000
_cell.length_c   1.000
_cell.angle_alpha   90.00
_cell.angle_beta   90.00
_cell.angle_gamma   90.00
#
_symmetry.space_group_name_H-M   'P 1'
#
loop_
_entity.id
_entity.type
_entity.pdbx_description
1 polymer ?
#
loop_
_entity_poly.entity_id
_entity_poly.type
_entity_poly.pdbx_seq_one_letter_code
_entity_poly.pdbx_strand_id
1 'polypeptide(L)'
;MAMLRDDFKYFRSNISCHSLLHVSYNYRCSMSRKLEDCHEIINFFNYFELMYCYLRIDDKLMESFAFFLLLLASVAYLLLMSIVVDHFFTPTVKILALNLRLNEYFAGVTLLAFANSSPDFVANLMPIRKHGALFTCVIGNSLAVLLVCGGMICFLRPFKIDGHSTVQNLLFLVLAIDLLHFLIVSEKKISRTECSILLCFYVIFLIVNIADLLLIKYTIKKLRSELREQRYADLKQRKKMALLKDLELNDVINYERPTRRIACCSAICGTRSIRTVSSNGGWATASGAR
;
A
#
# COMPACT_ATOMS: atom_id res chain seq x y z
N MET A 1 18.44 45.43 -39.54
CA MET A 1 19.12 45.01 -38.28
C MET A 1 18.16 44.61 -37.15
N ALA A 2 17.02 45.29 -36.94
CA ALA A 2 16.06 44.89 -35.89
C ALA A 2 15.50 43.47 -36.12
N MET A 3 14.89 43.21 -37.29
CA MET A 3 14.32 41.91 -37.66
C MET A 3 15.21 40.69 -37.37
N LEU A 4 16.47 40.71 -37.84
CA LEU A 4 17.48 39.67 -37.55
C LEU A 4 17.77 39.45 -36.05
N ARG A 5 17.57 40.48 -35.21
CA ARG A 5 17.74 40.38 -33.75
C ARG A 5 16.51 39.73 -33.09
N ASP A 6 15.33 40.00 -33.63
CA ASP A 6 14.07 39.41 -33.16
C ASP A 6 13.97 37.93 -33.59
N ASP A 7 14.35 37.60 -34.84
CA ASP A 7 14.47 36.23 -35.34
C ASP A 7 15.46 35.41 -34.49
N PHE A 8 16.62 35.97 -34.16
CA PHE A 8 17.62 35.33 -33.32
C PHE A 8 17.19 35.19 -31.85
N LYS A 9 16.33 36.10 -31.35
CA LYS A 9 15.73 36.00 -30.02
C LYS A 9 14.68 34.89 -29.97
N TYR A 10 13.82 34.81 -30.99
CA TYR A 10 12.83 33.74 -31.16
C TYR A 10 13.49 32.35 -31.32
N PHE A 11 14.60 32.26 -32.07
CA PHE A 11 15.38 31.04 -32.17
C PHE A 11 15.99 30.62 -30.82
N ARG A 12 16.44 31.58 -30.01
CA ARG A 12 17.01 31.32 -28.67
C ARG A 12 15.97 30.90 -27.64
N SER A 13 14.72 31.38 -27.73
CA SER A 13 13.64 30.99 -26.80
C SER A 13 13.01 29.64 -27.13
N ASN A 14 13.26 29.08 -28.32
CA ASN A 14 12.70 27.80 -28.78
C ASN A 14 13.76 26.68 -28.95
N ILE A 15 15.02 26.90 -28.54
CA ILE A 15 16.09 25.91 -28.70
C ILE A 15 16.31 25.12 -27.40
N SER A 16 15.95 23.85 -27.44
CA SER A 16 16.06 22.92 -26.31
C SER A 16 17.46 22.93 -25.69
N CYS A 17 17.52 22.97 -24.36
CA CYS A 17 18.78 22.95 -23.60
C CYS A 17 19.71 21.74 -23.94
N HIS A 18 19.13 20.65 -24.47
CA HIS A 18 19.88 19.50 -25.00
C HIS A 18 20.86 19.84 -26.14
N SER A 19 20.60 20.89 -26.94
CA SER A 19 21.50 21.31 -28.02
C SER A 19 22.88 21.78 -27.52
N LEU A 20 23.03 22.08 -26.22
CA LEU A 20 24.33 22.41 -25.61
C LEU A 20 25.38 21.30 -25.77
N LEU A 21 24.97 20.03 -25.85
CA LEU A 21 25.90 18.90 -26.02
C LEU A 21 26.61 18.93 -27.40
N HIS A 22 26.00 19.56 -28.41
CA HIS A 22 26.59 19.70 -29.75
C HIS A 22 27.48 20.93 -29.92
N VAL A 23 27.53 21.83 -28.94
CA VAL A 23 28.36 23.05 -28.95
C VAL A 23 29.75 22.76 -28.39
N SER A 24 30.80 23.43 -28.87
CA SER A 24 32.16 23.30 -28.34
C SER A 24 32.28 23.74 -26.88
N TYR A 25 33.04 22.97 -26.08
CA TYR A 25 33.23 23.13 -24.62
C TYR A 25 33.33 24.59 -24.14
N ASN A 26 34.27 25.36 -24.70
CA ASN A 26 34.52 26.77 -24.36
C ASN A 26 33.28 27.68 -24.35
N TYR A 27 32.26 27.39 -25.17
CA TYR A 27 31.06 28.22 -25.28
C TYR A 27 29.90 27.74 -24.41
N ARG A 28 29.92 26.48 -23.92
CA ARG A 28 28.79 25.83 -23.23
C ARG A 28 28.33 26.58 -21.99
N CYS A 29 29.25 27.00 -21.11
CA CYS A 29 28.89 27.81 -19.95
C CYS A 29 28.21 29.14 -20.36
N SER A 30 28.78 29.83 -21.35
CA SER A 30 28.25 31.12 -21.84
C SER A 30 26.89 31.00 -22.53
N MET A 31 26.59 29.81 -23.09
CA MET A 31 25.36 29.47 -23.78
C MET A 31 24.29 29.00 -22.78
N SER A 32 24.65 28.18 -21.79
CA SER A 32 23.77 27.70 -20.71
C SER A 32 23.15 28.83 -19.89
N ARG A 33 23.86 29.96 -19.71
CA ARG A 33 23.34 31.16 -19.04
C ARG A 33 22.45 32.05 -19.92
N LYS A 34 22.37 31.78 -21.23
CA LYS A 34 21.64 32.61 -22.21
C LYS A 34 20.36 31.96 -22.73
N LEU A 35 20.19 30.66 -22.58
CA LEU A 35 18.96 29.95 -22.96
C LEU A 35 17.95 30.03 -21.80
N GLU A 36 16.77 30.59 -22.07
CA GLU A 36 15.68 30.72 -21.11
C GLU A 36 15.08 29.35 -20.74
N ASP A 37 14.96 28.43 -21.72
CA ASP A 37 14.57 27.02 -21.55
C ASP A 37 15.39 26.25 -20.49
N CYS A 38 16.70 26.55 -20.38
CA CYS A 38 17.57 25.90 -19.40
C CYS A 38 17.23 26.28 -17.94
N HIS A 39 16.52 27.39 -17.74
CA HIS A 39 16.18 27.94 -16.42
C HIS A 39 14.71 27.66 -16.03
N GLU A 40 13.77 27.63 -16.98
CA GLU A 40 12.34 27.43 -16.67
C GLU A 40 11.99 25.97 -16.32
N ILE A 41 12.66 24.99 -16.93
CA ILE A 41 12.32 23.57 -16.78
C ILE A 41 12.89 22.97 -15.47
N ILE A 42 13.99 23.53 -14.94
CA ILE A 42 14.84 22.89 -13.91
C ILE A 42 15.02 23.78 -12.65
N ASN A 43 13.91 24.37 -12.20
CA ASN A 43 13.87 25.54 -11.32
C ASN A 43 14.52 25.43 -9.93
N PHE A 44 14.92 24.23 -9.46
CA PHE A 44 15.54 24.05 -8.13
C PHE A 44 17.08 23.99 -8.18
N PHE A 45 17.66 23.48 -9.27
CA PHE A 45 19.11 23.43 -9.49
C PHE A 45 19.43 23.42 -10.99
N ASN A 46 20.05 24.50 -11.49
CA ASN A 46 20.54 24.59 -12.88
C ASN A 46 21.74 23.65 -13.09
N TYR A 47 21.49 22.35 -13.29
CA TYR A 47 22.57 21.35 -13.38
C TYR A 47 23.54 21.62 -14.54
N PHE A 48 23.05 22.16 -15.67
CA PHE A 48 23.89 22.55 -16.80
C PHE A 48 24.88 23.67 -16.44
N GLU A 49 24.44 24.66 -15.65
CA GLU A 49 25.30 25.73 -15.16
C GLU A 49 26.29 25.20 -14.12
N LEU A 50 25.83 24.37 -13.18
CA LEU A 50 26.69 23.70 -12.20
C LEU A 50 27.79 22.87 -12.90
N MET A 51 27.41 22.08 -13.91
CA MET A 51 28.30 21.18 -14.62
C MET A 51 29.29 21.91 -15.54
N TYR A 52 28.84 22.88 -16.35
CA TYR A 52 29.71 23.55 -17.32
C TYR A 52 30.35 24.86 -16.82
N CYS A 53 29.74 25.60 -15.87
CA CYS A 53 30.33 26.84 -15.34
C CYS A 53 31.09 26.66 -14.02
N TYR A 54 30.61 25.81 -13.09
CA TYR A 54 31.28 25.63 -11.79
C TYR A 54 32.28 24.46 -11.80
N LEU A 55 31.91 23.32 -12.43
CA LEU A 55 32.80 22.16 -12.55
C LEU A 55 33.84 22.26 -13.67
N ARG A 56 33.69 23.27 -14.56
CA ARG A 56 34.63 23.64 -15.65
C ARG A 56 35.14 22.46 -16.47
N ILE A 57 34.20 21.74 -17.08
CA ILE A 57 34.48 20.58 -17.94
C ILE A 57 34.94 21.07 -19.33
N ASP A 58 36.25 21.18 -19.51
CA ASP A 58 36.89 21.58 -20.78
C ASP A 58 37.24 20.36 -21.68
N ASP A 59 37.29 19.14 -21.13
CA ASP A 59 37.70 17.90 -21.82
C ASP A 59 36.58 16.85 -21.95
N LYS A 60 36.59 16.11 -23.07
CA LYS A 60 35.67 14.99 -23.35
C LYS A 60 35.76 13.84 -22.34
N LEU A 61 36.94 13.58 -21.78
CA LEU A 61 37.12 12.56 -20.74
C LEU A 61 36.46 12.98 -19.42
N MET A 62 36.61 14.25 -19.03
CA MET A 62 35.97 14.82 -17.83
C MET A 62 34.45 14.87 -17.99
N GLU A 63 33.94 15.15 -19.19
CA GLU A 63 32.50 15.08 -19.50
C GLU A 63 31.95 13.66 -19.32
N SER A 64 32.62 12.65 -19.89
CA SER A 64 32.23 11.24 -19.75
C SER A 64 32.24 10.78 -18.29
N PHE A 65 33.27 11.17 -17.53
CA PHE A 65 33.36 10.87 -16.10
C PHE A 65 32.26 11.56 -15.29
N ALA A 66 31.95 12.83 -15.58
CA ALA A 66 30.87 13.56 -14.92
C ALA A 66 29.50 12.92 -15.20
N PHE A 67 29.22 12.50 -16.44
CA PHE A 67 27.98 11.77 -16.77
C PHE A 67 27.90 10.42 -16.07
N PHE A 68 29.00 9.65 -16.01
CA PHE A 68 29.03 8.38 -15.29
C PHE A 68 28.81 8.56 -13.78
N LEU A 69 29.42 9.58 -13.18
CA LEU A 69 29.24 9.93 -11.77
C LEU A 69 27.82 10.41 -11.47
N LEU A 70 27.21 11.21 -12.36
CA LEU A 70 25.82 11.64 -12.25
C LEU A 70 24.85 10.46 -12.41
N LEU A 71 25.13 9.53 -13.33
CA LEU A 71 24.38 8.27 -13.46
C LEU A 71 24.46 7.45 -12.17
N LEU A 72 25.67 7.24 -11.63
CA LEU A 72 25.87 6.51 -10.38
C LEU A 72 25.15 7.19 -9.19
N ALA A 73 25.21 8.52 -9.11
CA ALA A 73 24.47 9.30 -8.10
C ALA A 73 22.95 9.14 -8.25
N SER A 74 22.43 9.11 -9.49
CA SER A 74 21.00 8.89 -9.73
C SER A 74 20.54 7.49 -9.32
N VAL A 75 21.35 6.45 -9.58
CA VAL A 75 21.09 5.08 -9.10
C VAL A 75 21.16 4.99 -7.57
N ALA A 76 22.18 5.59 -6.95
CA ALA A 76 22.30 5.65 -5.49
C ALA A 76 21.10 6.37 -4.84
N TYR A 77 20.61 7.45 -5.45
CA TYR A 77 19.41 8.16 -5.01
C TYR A 77 18.13 7.31 -5.13
N LEU A 78 17.95 6.57 -6.23
CA LEU A 78 16.82 5.66 -6.39
C LEU A 78 16.85 4.51 -5.36
N LEU A 79 18.03 3.95 -5.08
CA LEU A 79 18.21 2.94 -4.03
C LEU A 79 17.91 3.51 -2.63
N LEU A 80 18.41 4.72 -2.33
CA LEU A 80 18.11 5.43 -1.08
C LEU A 80 16.60 5.65 -0.92
N MET A 81 15.91 6.08 -1.99
CA MET A 81 14.46 6.28 -1.96
C MET A 81 13.70 4.96 -1.77
N SER A 82 14.13 3.85 -2.36
CA SER A 82 13.54 2.53 -2.09
C SER A 82 13.66 2.16 -0.61
N ILE A 83 14.85 2.31 -0.02
CA ILE A 83 15.10 2.04 1.40
C ILE A 83 14.21 2.92 2.29
N VAL A 84 14.06 4.21 1.96
CA VAL A 84 13.18 5.13 2.71
C VAL A 84 11.70 4.74 2.59
N VAL A 85 11.26 4.29 1.41
CA VAL A 85 9.87 3.85 1.18
C VAL A 85 9.55 2.58 1.98
N ASP A 86 10.48 1.62 2.01
CA ASP A 86 10.29 0.36 2.73
C ASP A 86 10.30 0.56 4.25
N HIS A 87 11.24 1.37 4.79
CA HIS A 87 11.42 1.52 6.23
C HIS A 87 10.55 2.60 6.90
N PHE A 88 10.17 3.67 6.19
CA PHE A 88 9.40 4.78 6.77
C PHE A 88 8.01 4.91 6.16
N PHE A 89 7.92 4.98 4.83
CA PHE A 89 6.64 5.29 4.18
C PHE A 89 5.61 4.17 4.36
N THR A 90 5.97 2.93 4.06
CA THR A 90 5.10 1.75 4.17
C THR A 90 4.50 1.57 5.57
N PRO A 91 5.27 1.56 6.68
CA PRO A 91 4.69 1.47 8.02
C PRO A 91 3.85 2.69 8.40
N THR A 92 4.20 3.91 7.97
CA THR A 92 3.38 5.12 8.23
C THR A 92 2.01 5.00 7.57
N VAL A 93 1.91 4.55 6.31
CA VAL A 93 0.62 4.30 5.64
C VAL A 93 -0.19 3.24 6.36
N LYS A 94 0.44 2.16 6.85
CA LYS A 94 -0.22 1.10 7.65
C LYS A 94 -0.79 1.64 8.97
N ILE A 95 -0.03 2.46 9.69
CA ILE A 95 -0.49 3.10 10.94
C ILE A 95 -1.66 4.06 10.66
N LEU A 96 -1.56 4.86 9.58
CA LEU A 96 -2.62 5.78 9.18
C LEU A 96 -3.90 5.02 8.75
N ALA A 97 -3.77 3.90 8.05
CA ALA A 97 -4.88 3.01 7.72
C ALA A 97 -5.59 2.48 8.98
N LEU A 98 -4.83 2.02 9.99
CA LEU A 98 -5.38 1.57 11.27
C LEU A 98 -6.11 2.69 12.03
N ASN A 99 -5.55 3.89 12.07
CA ASN A 99 -6.16 5.06 12.72
C ASN A 99 -7.47 5.49 12.05
N LEU A 100 -7.50 5.52 10.71
CA LEU A 100 -8.71 5.76 9.91
C LEU A 100 -9.63 4.53 9.83
N ARG A 101 -9.27 3.42 10.50
CA ARG A 101 -9.93 2.11 10.48
C ARG A 101 -10.13 1.54 9.07
N LEU A 102 -9.36 1.96 8.07
CA LEU A 102 -9.46 1.50 6.68
C LEU A 102 -8.79 0.13 6.50
N ASN A 103 -9.17 -0.60 5.45
CA ASN A 103 -8.43 -1.79 5.05
C ASN A 103 -7.14 -1.38 4.29
N GLU A 104 -6.08 -2.17 4.38
CA GLU A 104 -4.76 -1.85 3.80
C GLU A 104 -4.83 -1.62 2.29
N TYR A 105 -5.62 -2.42 1.56
CA TYR A 105 -5.91 -2.23 0.13
C TYR A 105 -6.50 -0.84 -0.17
N PHE A 106 -7.55 -0.44 0.55
CA PHE A 106 -8.22 0.84 0.34
C PHE A 106 -7.33 2.03 0.75
N ALA A 107 -6.49 1.86 1.78
CA ALA A 107 -5.48 2.85 2.14
C ALA A 107 -4.43 3.04 1.02
N GLY A 108 -4.00 1.97 0.34
CA GLY A 108 -3.15 2.07 -0.85
C GLY A 108 -3.84 2.78 -2.02
N VAL A 109 -5.08 2.41 -2.34
CA VAL A 109 -5.85 2.99 -3.45
C VAL A 109 -6.18 4.48 -3.23
N THR A 110 -6.24 4.95 -1.97
CA THR A 110 -6.61 6.34 -1.64
C THR A 110 -5.45 7.20 -1.14
N LEU A 111 -4.81 6.83 -0.03
CA LEU A 111 -3.79 7.67 0.63
C LEU A 111 -2.49 7.72 -0.16
N LEU A 112 -2.01 6.58 -0.68
CA LEU A 112 -0.80 6.54 -1.53
C LEU A 112 -1.07 7.19 -2.90
N ALA A 113 -2.23 6.96 -3.51
CA ALA A 113 -2.61 7.67 -4.74
C ALA A 113 -2.62 9.20 -4.54
N PHE A 114 -3.26 9.68 -3.46
CA PHE A 114 -3.28 11.11 -3.13
C PHE A 114 -1.88 11.68 -2.84
N ALA A 115 -1.05 10.95 -2.08
CA ALA A 115 0.32 11.36 -1.79
C ALA A 115 1.17 11.51 -3.07
N ASN A 116 1.04 10.57 -4.02
CA ASN A 116 1.75 10.62 -5.29
C ASN A 116 1.26 11.75 -6.21
N SER A 117 -0.04 12.04 -6.25
CA SER A 117 -0.60 13.10 -7.10
C SER A 117 -0.53 14.51 -6.48
N SER A 118 -0.30 14.64 -5.18
CA SER A 118 -0.18 15.94 -4.50
C SER A 118 0.93 16.86 -5.07
N PRO A 119 2.18 16.42 -5.30
CA PRO A 119 3.21 17.28 -5.89
C PRO A 119 2.87 17.73 -7.32
N ASP A 120 2.34 16.83 -8.14
CA ASP A 120 1.86 17.16 -9.49
C ASP A 120 0.72 18.18 -9.46
N PHE A 121 -0.26 18.04 -8.56
CA PHE A 121 -1.34 19.01 -8.42
C PHE A 121 -0.83 20.42 -8.09
N VAL A 122 0.09 20.52 -7.13
CA VAL A 122 0.70 21.81 -6.75
C VAL A 122 1.55 22.37 -7.89
N ALA A 123 2.32 21.55 -8.61
CA ALA A 123 3.13 21.98 -9.75
C ALA A 123 2.28 22.46 -10.93
N ASN A 124 1.14 21.82 -11.21
CA ASN A 124 0.21 22.24 -12.26
C ASN A 124 -0.54 23.55 -11.91
N LEU A 125 -0.67 23.89 -10.62
CA LEU A 125 -1.25 25.16 -10.18
C LEU A 125 -0.25 26.34 -10.28
N MET A 126 1.05 26.07 -10.41
CA MET A 126 2.06 27.13 -10.53
C MET A 126 1.94 27.88 -11.87
N PRO A 127 1.98 29.24 -11.86
CA PRO A 127 1.78 30.03 -13.09
C PRO A 127 2.89 29.84 -14.14
N ILE A 128 4.03 29.24 -13.75
CA ILE A 128 5.15 28.89 -14.64
C ILE A 128 4.73 27.83 -15.68
N ARG A 129 3.79 26.94 -15.35
CA ARG A 129 3.32 25.86 -16.23
C ARG A 129 2.21 26.26 -17.21
N LYS A 130 1.80 27.54 -17.21
CA LYS A 130 0.61 28.08 -17.90
C LYS A 130 0.61 27.97 -19.43
N HIS A 131 1.77 27.72 -20.05
CA HIS A 131 1.93 27.56 -21.50
C HIS A 131 2.29 26.14 -21.95
N GLY A 132 2.46 25.19 -21.03
CA GLY A 132 2.82 23.81 -21.35
C GLY A 132 1.62 22.94 -21.79
N ALA A 133 1.91 21.84 -22.49
CA ALA A 133 0.92 20.82 -22.86
C ALA A 133 0.55 19.91 -21.66
N LEU A 134 0.08 20.51 -20.56
CA LEU A 134 -0.15 19.82 -19.28
C LEU A 134 -1.06 18.60 -19.42
N PHE A 135 -2.11 18.72 -20.24
CA PHE A 135 -3.07 17.65 -20.48
C PHE A 135 -2.43 16.35 -21.00
N THR A 136 -1.60 16.44 -22.05
CA THR A 136 -0.96 15.26 -22.64
C THR A 136 0.13 14.70 -21.74
N CYS A 137 0.87 15.55 -21.03
CA CYS A 137 1.86 15.12 -20.03
C CYS A 137 1.24 14.36 -18.85
N VAL A 138 0.15 14.87 -18.27
CA VAL A 138 -0.52 14.23 -17.11
C VAL A 138 -1.15 12.90 -17.50
N ILE A 139 -1.81 12.82 -18.67
CA ILE A 139 -2.39 11.57 -19.18
C ILE A 139 -1.28 10.56 -19.50
N GLY A 140 -0.20 10.99 -20.16
CA GLY A 140 0.95 10.14 -20.48
C GLY A 140 1.63 9.56 -19.23
N ASN A 141 1.85 10.39 -18.20
CA ASN A 141 2.40 9.94 -16.93
C ASN A 141 1.49 8.92 -16.23
N SER A 142 0.18 9.19 -16.19
CA SER A 142 -0.82 8.30 -15.58
C SER A 142 -0.88 6.93 -16.29
N LEU A 143 -0.88 6.93 -17.63
CA LEU A 143 -0.80 5.70 -18.43
C LEU A 143 0.51 4.94 -18.23
N ALA A 144 1.65 5.66 -18.15
CA ALA A 144 2.94 5.04 -17.89
C ALA A 144 2.97 4.34 -16.53
N VAL A 145 2.47 4.96 -15.46
CA VAL A 145 2.39 4.33 -14.13
C VAL A 145 1.45 3.11 -14.15
N LEU A 146 0.27 3.23 -14.74
CA LEU A 146 -0.69 2.12 -14.82
C LEU A 146 -0.15 0.92 -15.60
N LEU A 147 0.45 1.15 -16.77
CA LEU A 147 0.93 0.08 -17.66
C LEU A 147 2.29 -0.47 -17.22
N VAL A 148 3.27 0.40 -16.94
CA VAL A 148 4.64 -0.02 -16.60
C VAL A 148 4.71 -0.50 -15.17
N CYS A 149 4.29 0.28 -14.17
CA CYS A 149 4.38 -0.14 -12.78
C CYS A 149 3.37 -1.26 -12.48
N GLY A 150 2.12 -1.11 -12.91
CA GLY A 150 1.10 -2.17 -12.75
C GLY A 150 1.48 -3.47 -13.46
N GLY A 151 1.92 -3.40 -14.72
CA GLY A 151 2.38 -4.56 -15.48
C GLY A 151 3.60 -5.24 -14.86
N MET A 152 4.59 -4.46 -14.39
CA MET A 152 5.78 -4.98 -13.72
C MET A 152 5.44 -5.73 -12.42
N ILE A 153 4.53 -5.21 -11.60
CA ILE A 153 4.09 -5.87 -10.35
C ILE A 153 3.43 -7.22 -10.68
N CYS A 154 2.50 -7.23 -11.66
CA CYS A 154 1.84 -8.46 -12.12
C CYS A 154 2.82 -9.50 -12.68
N PHE A 155 3.88 -9.06 -13.37
CA PHE A 155 4.91 -9.93 -13.92
C PHE A 155 5.85 -10.51 -12.85
N LEU A 156 6.32 -9.68 -11.91
CA LEU A 156 7.30 -10.09 -10.90
C LEU A 156 6.73 -11.01 -9.81
N ARG A 157 5.48 -10.77 -9.38
CA ARG A 157 4.84 -11.49 -8.28
C ARG A 157 3.34 -11.64 -8.57
N PRO A 158 2.88 -12.70 -9.26
CA PRO A 158 1.45 -12.95 -9.43
C PRO A 158 0.79 -13.16 -8.06
N PHE A 159 -0.11 -12.25 -7.69
CA PHE A 159 -0.83 -12.25 -6.41
C PHE A 159 -2.32 -12.52 -6.63
N LYS A 160 -2.97 -13.22 -5.69
CA LYS A 160 -4.43 -13.36 -5.71
C LYS A 160 -5.06 -12.05 -5.24
N ILE A 161 -5.89 -11.46 -6.09
CA ILE A 161 -6.56 -10.19 -5.83
C ILE A 161 -8.03 -10.46 -5.51
N ASP A 162 -8.60 -9.74 -4.55
CA ASP A 162 -10.05 -9.72 -4.34
C ASP A 162 -10.73 -9.11 -5.59
N GLY A 163 -11.43 -9.98 -6.33
CA GLY A 163 -11.97 -9.63 -7.64
C GLY A 163 -13.02 -8.52 -7.59
N HIS A 164 -13.86 -8.45 -6.55
CA HIS A 164 -14.96 -7.49 -6.46
C HIS A 164 -14.49 -6.02 -6.53
N SER A 165 -13.77 -5.55 -5.52
CA SER A 165 -13.32 -4.15 -5.47
C SER A 165 -12.30 -3.83 -6.58
N THR A 166 -11.55 -4.81 -7.08
CA THR A 166 -10.62 -4.60 -8.20
C THR A 166 -11.33 -4.44 -9.54
N VAL A 167 -12.33 -5.27 -9.84
CA VAL A 167 -13.19 -5.12 -11.03
C VAL A 167 -13.99 -3.82 -10.95
N GLN A 168 -14.49 -3.45 -9.78
CA GLN A 168 -15.15 -2.16 -9.56
C GLN A 168 -14.20 -0.98 -9.89
N ASN A 169 -12.97 -0.99 -9.36
CA ASN A 169 -11.99 0.06 -9.64
C ASN A 169 -11.57 0.12 -11.11
N LEU A 170 -11.41 -1.04 -11.77
CA LEU A 170 -11.12 -1.12 -13.20
C LEU A 170 -12.29 -0.61 -14.05
N LEU A 171 -13.53 -0.93 -13.68
CA LEU A 171 -14.73 -0.43 -14.35
C LEU A 171 -14.82 1.10 -14.26
N PHE A 172 -14.59 1.68 -13.08
CA PHE A 172 -14.55 3.13 -12.91
C PHE A 172 -13.43 3.79 -13.71
N LEU A 173 -12.25 3.15 -13.82
CA LEU A 173 -11.15 3.64 -14.66
C LEU A 173 -11.55 3.65 -16.15
N VAL A 174 -12.15 2.57 -16.65
CA VAL A 174 -12.63 2.49 -18.05
C VAL A 174 -13.71 3.54 -18.32
N LEU A 175 -14.69 3.69 -17.42
CA LEU A 175 -15.72 4.72 -17.53
C LEU A 175 -15.15 6.15 -17.46
N ALA A 176 -14.11 6.40 -16.67
CA ALA A 176 -13.43 7.70 -16.62
C ALA A 176 -12.73 8.02 -17.95
N ILE A 177 -12.07 7.04 -18.56
CA ILE A 177 -11.38 7.18 -19.85
C ILE A 177 -12.39 7.39 -20.98
N ASP A 178 -13.50 6.65 -20.98
CA ASP A 178 -14.56 6.77 -21.98
C ASP A 178 -15.28 8.13 -21.89
N LEU A 179 -15.62 8.57 -20.66
CA LEU A 179 -16.16 9.91 -20.42
C LEU A 179 -15.20 11.02 -20.88
N LEU A 180 -13.90 10.89 -20.58
CA LEU A 180 -12.88 11.83 -21.01
C LEU A 180 -12.76 11.88 -22.54
N HIS A 181 -12.77 10.71 -23.20
CA HIS A 181 -12.74 10.60 -24.65
C HIS A 181 -13.98 11.24 -25.30
N PHE A 182 -15.18 10.96 -24.77
CA PHE A 182 -16.43 11.55 -25.23
C PHE A 182 -16.43 13.08 -25.17
N LEU A 183 -15.89 13.68 -24.10
CA LEU A 183 -15.76 15.13 -23.95
C LEU A 183 -14.81 15.73 -25.01
N ILE A 184 -13.61 15.14 -25.18
CA ILE A 184 -12.62 15.60 -26.18
C ILE A 184 -13.18 15.54 -27.62
N VAL A 185 -13.97 14.52 -27.93
CA VAL A 185 -14.57 14.34 -29.26
C VAL A 185 -15.74 15.32 -29.49
N SER A 186 -16.49 15.64 -28.45
CA SER A 186 -17.65 16.54 -28.53
C SER A 186 -17.25 18.01 -28.72
N GLU A 187 -16.28 18.51 -27.94
CA GLU A 187 -15.83 19.90 -27.98
C GLU A 187 -14.30 19.97 -28.16
N LYS A 188 -13.84 20.66 -29.20
CA LYS A 188 -12.39 20.86 -29.45
C LYS A 188 -11.69 21.78 -28.43
N LYS A 189 -12.38 22.20 -27.37
CA LYS A 189 -11.89 23.10 -26.32
C LYS A 189 -12.52 22.72 -24.99
N ILE A 190 -11.69 22.38 -24.01
CA ILE A 190 -12.15 22.03 -22.67
C ILE A 190 -12.82 23.24 -22.00
N SER A 191 -14.13 23.16 -21.78
CA SER A 191 -14.92 24.18 -21.10
C SER A 191 -14.91 24.00 -19.58
N ARG A 192 -15.27 25.07 -18.85
CA ARG A 192 -15.43 25.02 -17.38
C ARG A 192 -16.49 24.03 -16.94
N THR A 193 -17.55 23.86 -17.75
CA THR A 193 -18.62 22.88 -17.52
C THR A 193 -18.08 21.45 -17.55
N GLU A 194 -17.28 21.10 -18.54
CA GLU A 194 -16.71 19.77 -18.72
C GLU A 194 -15.71 19.42 -17.61
N CYS A 195 -14.89 20.39 -17.20
CA CYS A 195 -14.03 20.28 -16.03
C CYS A 195 -14.85 19.98 -14.75
N SER A 196 -16.00 20.64 -14.57
CA SER A 196 -16.89 20.36 -13.43
C SER A 196 -17.55 18.99 -13.49
N ILE A 197 -17.86 18.47 -14.69
CA ILE A 197 -18.41 17.12 -14.89
C ILE A 197 -17.37 16.05 -14.51
N LEU A 198 -16.13 16.20 -14.98
CA LEU A 198 -15.02 15.30 -14.64
C LEU A 198 -14.72 15.31 -13.13
N LEU A 199 -14.74 16.49 -12.50
CA LEU A 199 -14.57 16.61 -11.04
C LEU A 199 -15.72 15.94 -10.28
N CYS A 200 -16.97 16.11 -10.73
CA CYS A 200 -18.13 15.46 -10.15
C CYS A 200 -18.02 13.93 -10.25
N PHE A 201 -17.61 13.41 -11.41
CA PHE A 201 -17.38 11.97 -11.60
C PHE A 201 -16.33 11.42 -10.62
N TYR A 202 -15.23 12.14 -10.41
CA TYR A 202 -14.21 11.76 -9.41
C TYR A 202 -14.76 11.75 -7.97
N VAL A 203 -15.59 12.73 -7.59
CA VAL A 203 -16.24 12.76 -6.27
C VAL A 203 -17.21 11.58 -6.11
N ILE A 204 -17.99 11.25 -7.14
CA ILE A 204 -18.87 10.07 -7.14
C ILE A 204 -18.06 8.78 -6.97
N PHE A 205 -16.96 8.62 -7.71
CA PHE A 205 -16.05 7.49 -7.59
C PHE A 205 -15.52 7.32 -6.15
N LEU A 206 -15.12 8.42 -5.49
CA LEU A 206 -14.68 8.39 -4.09
C LEU A 206 -15.81 7.97 -3.13
N ILE A 207 -17.01 8.54 -3.29
CA ILE A 207 -18.18 8.20 -2.46
C ILE A 207 -18.53 6.71 -2.60
N VAL A 208 -18.55 6.18 -3.82
CA VAL A 208 -18.87 4.77 -4.08
C VAL A 208 -17.79 3.84 -3.49
N ASN A 209 -16.51 4.20 -3.60
CA ASN A 209 -15.43 3.44 -2.97
C ASN A 209 -15.50 3.43 -1.43
N ILE A 210 -15.83 4.58 -0.83
CA ILE A 210 -16.03 4.69 0.62
C ILE A 210 -17.25 3.87 1.06
N ALA A 211 -18.33 3.89 0.28
CA ALA A 211 -19.53 3.09 0.53
C ALA A 211 -19.26 1.59 0.47
N ASP A 212 -18.54 1.10 -0.55
CA ASP A 212 -18.12 -0.32 -0.65
C ASP A 212 -17.29 -0.74 0.58
N LEU A 213 -16.30 0.07 0.98
CA LEU A 213 -15.51 -0.18 2.18
C LEU A 213 -16.36 -0.24 3.48
N LEU A 214 -17.36 0.63 3.62
CA LEU A 214 -18.28 0.61 4.77
C LEU A 214 -19.18 -0.64 4.74
N LEU A 215 -19.65 -1.05 3.57
CA LEU A 215 -20.45 -2.25 3.37
C LEU A 215 -19.64 -3.51 3.70
N ILE A 216 -18.40 -3.64 3.20
CA ILE A 216 -17.48 -4.73 3.53
C ILE A 216 -17.24 -4.81 5.04
N LYS A 217 -16.95 -3.68 5.70
CA LYS A 217 -16.80 -3.63 7.17
C LYS A 217 -18.05 -4.11 7.92
N TYR A 218 -19.23 -3.71 7.45
CA TYR A 218 -20.50 -4.11 8.04
C TYR A 218 -20.74 -5.63 7.87
N THR A 219 -20.52 -6.16 6.67
CA THR A 219 -20.63 -7.59 6.36
C THR A 219 -19.67 -8.44 7.21
N ILE A 220 -18.39 -8.04 7.34
CA ILE A 220 -17.42 -8.72 8.21
C ILE A 220 -17.87 -8.71 9.67
N LYS A 221 -18.42 -7.59 10.17
CA LYS A 221 -18.92 -7.49 11.54
C LYS A 221 -20.12 -8.42 11.77
N LYS A 222 -21.07 -8.47 10.82
CA LYS A 222 -22.25 -9.34 10.84
C LYS A 222 -21.87 -10.83 10.84
N LEU A 223 -21.01 -11.23 9.90
CA LEU A 223 -20.52 -12.61 9.79
C LEU A 223 -19.76 -13.05 11.06
N ARG A 224 -19.00 -12.14 11.70
CA ARG A 224 -18.35 -12.39 12.99
C ARG A 224 -19.31 -12.51 14.17
N SER A 225 -20.53 -11.95 14.13
CA SER A 225 -21.58 -12.25 15.12
C SER A 225 -22.13 -13.66 14.92
N GLU A 226 -22.55 -13.98 13.69
CA GLU A 226 -23.15 -15.28 13.33
C GLU A 226 -22.20 -16.45 13.65
N LEU A 227 -20.91 -16.33 13.30
CA LEU A 227 -19.88 -17.32 13.65
C LEU A 227 -19.66 -17.49 15.16
N ARG A 228 -19.85 -16.42 15.97
CA ARG A 228 -19.71 -16.51 17.43
C ARG A 228 -20.90 -17.24 18.06
N GLU A 229 -22.11 -17.01 17.56
CA GLU A 229 -23.32 -17.71 18.01
C GLU A 229 -23.27 -19.19 17.62
N GLN A 230 -22.91 -19.53 16.38
CA GLN A 230 -22.70 -20.91 15.94
C GLN A 230 -21.65 -21.63 16.79
N ARG A 231 -20.49 -20.99 17.05
CA ARG A 231 -19.44 -21.57 17.89
C ARG A 231 -19.88 -21.78 19.34
N TYR A 232 -20.71 -20.90 19.89
CA TYR A 232 -21.28 -21.08 21.23
C TYR A 232 -22.26 -22.26 21.28
N ALA A 233 -23.09 -22.43 20.25
CA ALA A 233 -24.00 -23.57 20.13
C ALA A 233 -23.25 -24.91 20.07
N ASP A 234 -22.22 -25.05 19.22
CA ASP A 234 -21.40 -26.27 19.13
C ASP A 234 -20.70 -26.60 20.45
N LEU A 235 -20.11 -25.59 21.11
CA LEU A 235 -19.50 -25.76 22.44
C LEU A 235 -20.49 -26.25 23.50
N LYS A 236 -21.73 -25.72 23.51
CA LYS A 236 -22.80 -26.15 24.42
C LYS A 236 -23.22 -27.60 24.13
N GLN A 237 -23.31 -27.97 22.86
CA GLN A 237 -23.68 -29.32 22.43
C GLN A 237 -22.61 -30.36 22.78
N ARG A 238 -21.32 -30.06 22.55
CA ARG A 238 -20.18 -30.89 22.98
C ARG A 238 -20.17 -31.11 24.50
N LYS A 239 -20.35 -30.05 25.30
CA LYS A 239 -20.40 -30.18 26.76
C LYS A 239 -21.55 -31.07 27.23
N LYS A 240 -22.74 -30.94 26.65
CA LYS A 240 -23.89 -31.81 26.97
C LYS A 240 -23.59 -33.27 26.62
N MET A 241 -22.95 -33.53 25.48
CA MET A 241 -22.60 -34.88 25.04
C MET A 241 -21.51 -35.53 25.92
N ALA A 242 -20.53 -34.77 26.39
CA ALA A 242 -19.53 -35.26 27.35
C ALA A 242 -20.18 -35.62 28.69
N LEU A 243 -21.01 -34.72 29.24
CA LEU A 243 -21.69 -34.93 30.52
C LEU A 243 -22.65 -36.13 30.46
N LEU A 244 -23.31 -36.38 29.32
CA LEU A 244 -24.10 -37.59 29.10
C LEU A 244 -23.23 -38.86 29.12
N LYS A 245 -22.07 -38.87 28.47
CA LYS A 245 -21.14 -40.02 28.51
C LYS A 245 -20.58 -40.27 29.91
N ASP A 246 -20.29 -39.22 30.68
CA ASP A 246 -19.84 -39.34 32.06
C ASP A 246 -20.94 -39.94 32.96
N LEU A 247 -22.21 -39.63 32.70
CA LEU A 247 -23.36 -40.26 33.38
C LEU A 247 -23.51 -41.74 32.99
N GLU A 248 -23.51 -42.05 31.69
CA GLU A 248 -23.58 -43.43 31.19
C GLU A 248 -22.45 -44.30 31.76
N LEU A 249 -21.22 -43.77 31.82
CA LEU A 249 -20.07 -44.47 32.40
C LEU A 249 -20.24 -44.70 33.92
N ASN A 250 -20.79 -43.74 34.65
CA ASN A 250 -21.07 -43.90 36.08
C ASN A 250 -22.17 -44.96 36.33
N ASP A 251 -23.24 -45.00 35.52
CA ASP A 251 -24.29 -46.01 35.66
C ASP A 251 -23.76 -47.43 35.39
N VAL A 252 -22.89 -47.61 34.39
CA VAL A 252 -22.20 -48.90 34.15
C VAL A 252 -21.34 -49.31 35.35
N ILE A 253 -20.50 -48.40 35.86
CA ILE A 253 -19.66 -48.64 37.05
C ILE A 253 -20.51 -48.98 38.29
N ASN A 254 -21.69 -48.37 38.43
CA ASN A 254 -22.57 -48.61 39.57
C ASN A 254 -23.33 -49.94 39.44
N TYR A 255 -23.66 -50.38 38.22
CA TYR A 255 -24.25 -51.69 37.94
C TYR A 255 -23.25 -52.85 38.18
N GLU A 256 -21.97 -52.66 37.84
CA GLU A 256 -20.91 -53.65 38.11
C GLU A 256 -20.46 -53.75 39.58
N ARG A 257 -21.02 -52.94 40.50
CA ARG A 257 -20.79 -53.09 41.95
C ARG A 257 -21.82 -54.03 42.57
N PRO A 258 -21.49 -55.33 42.83
CA PRO A 258 -22.36 -56.17 43.64
C PRO A 258 -22.51 -55.60 45.05
N THR A 259 -23.76 -55.46 45.48
CA THR A 259 -24.17 -54.91 46.77
C THR A 259 -23.67 -55.75 47.96
N ARG A 260 -22.45 -55.48 48.44
CA ARG A 260 -21.97 -55.97 49.74
C ARG A 260 -22.61 -55.22 50.92
N ARG A 261 -23.85 -55.61 51.25
CA ARG A 261 -24.56 -55.46 52.54
C ARG A 261 -25.57 -56.63 52.58
N ILE A 262 -25.69 -57.48 53.59
CA ILE A 262 -25.37 -57.39 55.03
C ILE A 262 -24.82 -58.74 55.53
N ALA A 263 -23.85 -58.74 56.45
CA ALA A 263 -23.67 -59.79 57.47
C ALA A 263 -22.75 -59.29 58.61
N CYS A 264 -23.14 -58.23 59.31
CA CYS A 264 -22.52 -57.89 60.59
C CYS A 264 -23.14 -58.80 61.66
N CYS A 265 -22.67 -60.05 61.74
CA CYS A 265 -23.07 -60.97 62.79
C CYS A 265 -22.11 -60.82 63.97
N SER A 266 -22.64 -60.39 65.11
CA SER A 266 -21.85 -60.20 66.32
C SER A 266 -21.50 -61.54 66.96
N ALA A 267 -20.22 -61.76 67.21
CA ALA A 267 -19.63 -62.64 68.22
C ALA A 267 -20.33 -63.98 68.55
N ILE A 268 -19.69 -65.10 68.23
CA ILE A 268 -18.97 -65.96 69.20
C ILE A 268 -18.29 -67.15 68.50
N CYS A 269 -17.10 -67.51 69.00
CA CYS A 269 -16.32 -68.73 68.79
C CYS A 269 -15.17 -68.69 67.74
N GLY A 270 -13.93 -68.68 68.26
CA GLY A 270 -12.69 -69.24 67.67
C GLY A 270 -12.17 -68.67 66.33
N THR A 271 -10.90 -68.31 66.14
CA THR A 271 -9.69 -68.41 66.99
C THR A 271 -8.56 -67.56 66.37
N ARG A 272 -7.68 -66.97 67.19
CA ARG A 272 -6.31 -66.45 66.88
C ARG A 272 -6.19 -65.36 65.79
N SER A 273 -5.75 -64.14 66.12
CA SER A 273 -4.33 -63.72 66.32
C SER A 273 -3.52 -63.81 65.01
N ILE A 274 -2.95 -62.75 64.44
CA ILE A 274 -1.82 -61.95 64.98
C ILE A 274 -1.75 -60.55 64.26
N ARG A 275 -1.47 -59.47 65.03
CA ARG A 275 -0.63 -58.24 64.78
C ARG A 275 -0.48 -57.63 63.36
N THR A 276 -0.23 -56.32 63.10
CA THR A 276 -0.03 -55.05 63.88
C THR A 276 0.18 -53.88 62.90
N VAL A 277 -0.13 -52.61 63.29
CA VAL A 277 0.63 -51.35 62.92
C VAL A 277 0.62 -50.97 61.40
N SER A 278 0.86 -49.74 60.90
CA SER A 278 0.62 -48.30 61.24
C SER A 278 1.16 -47.48 60.02
N SER A 279 0.96 -46.17 59.75
CA SER A 279 0.38 -45.02 60.48
C SER A 279 -0.17 -43.95 59.51
N ASN A 280 -0.76 -42.89 60.07
CA ASN A 280 -0.82 -41.48 59.61
C ASN A 280 -0.14 -41.05 58.27
N GLY A 281 -0.91 -40.34 57.45
CA GLY A 281 -0.81 -38.87 57.39
C GLY A 281 0.24 -38.19 56.50
N GLY A 282 -0.21 -37.73 55.32
CA GLY A 282 -0.23 -36.29 55.01
C GLY A 282 0.98 -35.57 54.36
N TRP A 283 0.61 -34.58 53.53
CA TRP A 283 1.37 -33.37 53.13
C TRP A 283 2.51 -33.46 52.10
N ALA A 284 2.12 -33.19 50.85
CA ALA A 284 2.51 -32.00 50.06
C ALA A 284 3.89 -31.87 49.36
N THR A 285 3.85 -30.99 48.33
CA THR A 285 4.93 -30.21 47.68
C THR A 285 5.54 -30.66 46.34
N ALA A 286 5.32 -29.79 45.34
CA ALA A 286 6.32 -29.11 44.50
C ALA A 286 7.08 -29.82 43.35
N SER A 287 6.82 -29.29 42.14
CA SER A 287 7.78 -28.85 41.10
C SER A 287 9.03 -29.66 40.72
N GLY A 288 9.30 -29.74 39.41
CA GLY A 288 10.66 -29.57 38.90
C GLY A 288 11.09 -30.48 37.74
N ALA A 289 11.27 -29.86 36.56
CA ALA A 289 12.24 -30.18 35.52
C ALA A 289 12.69 -31.64 35.28
N ARG A 290 12.39 -32.16 34.08
CA ARG A 290 13.43 -32.45 33.10
C ARG A 290 12.92 -32.24 31.67
#